data_AF-A0A803QPE0-F1
#
_entry.id   AF-A0A803QPE0-F1
#
_cell.length_a   1.000
_cell.length_b   1.000
_cell.length_c   1.000
_cell.angle_alpha   90.00
_cell.angle_beta   90.00
_cell.angle_gamma   90.00
#
_symmetry.space_group_name_H-M   'P 1'
#
loop_
_entity.id
_entity.type
_entity.pdbx_description
1 polymer ?
#
loop_
_entity_poly.entity_id
_entity_poly.type
_entity_poly.pdbx_seq_one_letter_code
_entity_poly.pdbx_strand_id
1 'polypeptide(L)'
;MAMASLSDVGLLMSLNYVFTEGKYNGSCLSILGHNSILSALREMPVVGGTGLFRFARGYALAKTYMVNATSHDAIVEYDVYVLHF
;
A
#
# COMPACT_ATOMS: atom_id res chain seq x y z
N MET A 1 5.94 -8.88 8.91
CA MET A 1 4.48 -8.69 8.82
C MET A 1 3.92 -8.75 10.22
N ALA A 2 3.14 -7.76 10.64
CA ALA A 2 2.54 -7.72 11.98
C ALA A 2 1.01 -7.77 11.85
N MET A 3 0.35 -8.44 12.80
CA MET A 3 -1.10 -8.43 12.92
C MET A 3 -1.55 -7.15 13.61
N ALA A 4 -2.66 -6.58 13.15
CA ALA A 4 -3.19 -5.31 13.61
C ALA A 4 -4.69 -5.37 13.97
N SER A 5 -5.25 -6.58 14.13
CA SER A 5 -6.62 -6.80 14.56
C SER A 5 -6.72 -7.96 15.55
N LEU A 6 -7.66 -7.85 16.49
CA LEU A 6 -7.98 -8.88 17.49
C LEU A 6 -9.18 -9.74 17.08
N SER A 7 -10.05 -9.24 16.21
CA SER A 7 -11.29 -9.91 15.79
C SER A 7 -11.20 -10.52 14.40
N ASP A 8 -10.32 -10.00 13.54
CA ASP A 8 -10.28 -10.33 12.12
C ASP A 8 -8.83 -10.46 11.61
N VAL A 9 -8.67 -10.97 10.38
CA VAL A 9 -7.36 -11.02 9.73
C VAL A 9 -6.99 -9.64 9.19
N GLY A 10 -6.41 -8.82 10.07
CA GLY A 10 -5.92 -7.48 9.76
C GLY A 10 -4.39 -7.41 9.83
N LEU A 11 -3.76 -6.91 8.78
CA LEU A 11 -2.32 -6.71 8.71
C LEU A 11 -1.96 -5.24 8.97
N LEU A 12 -0.86 -4.99 9.67
CA LEU A 12 -0.19 -3.69 9.65
C LEU A 12 0.62 -3.56 8.36
N MET A 13 0.26 -2.61 7.52
CA MET A 13 1.05 -2.22 6.37
C MET A 13 1.95 -1.08 6.76
N SER A 14 3.25 -1.33 6.72
CA SER A 14 4.31 -0.34 6.91
C SER A 14 5.34 -0.60 5.81
N LEU A 15 5.14 0.03 4.65
CA LEU A 15 5.93 -0.23 3.47
C LEU A 15 6.17 1.03 2.62
N ASN A 16 7.17 0.93 1.75
CA ASN A 16 7.46 1.92 0.73
C ASN A 16 7.29 1.31 -0.66
N TYR A 17 6.59 1.99 -1.55
CA TYR A 17 6.65 1.74 -2.98
C TYR A 17 7.81 2.53 -3.58
N VAL A 18 8.87 1.82 -3.98
CA VAL A 18 10.07 2.39 -4.60
C VAL A 18 9.96 2.25 -6.11
N PHE A 19 9.90 3.37 -6.82
CA PHE A 19 9.83 3.37 -8.28
C PHE A 19 11.24 3.28 -8.87
N THR A 20 11.48 2.32 -9.77
CA THR A 20 12.81 2.04 -10.35
C THR A 20 12.92 2.40 -11.83
N GLU A 21 11.82 2.79 -12.48
CA GLU A 21 11.76 3.11 -13.90
C GLU A 21 10.77 4.25 -14.19
N GLY A 22 10.84 4.80 -15.40
CA GLY A 22 9.93 5.85 -15.88
C GLY A 22 10.13 7.22 -15.21
N LYS A 23 9.08 8.07 -15.28
CA LYS A 23 9.11 9.46 -14.78
C LYS A 23 9.44 9.56 -13.29
N TYR A 24 9.06 8.56 -12.48
CA TYR A 24 9.19 8.58 -11.03
C TYR A 24 10.40 7.82 -10.49
N ASN A 25 11.30 7.36 -11.35
CA ASN A 25 12.48 6.59 -10.96
C ASN A 25 13.27 7.26 -9.80
N GLY A 26 13.59 6.46 -8.78
CA GLY A 26 14.30 6.89 -7.57
C GLY A 26 13.41 7.55 -6.52
N SER A 27 12.14 7.79 -6.81
CA SER A 27 11.16 8.35 -5.86
C SER A 27 10.42 7.22 -5.12
N CYS A 28 9.89 7.53 -3.95
CA CYS A 28 9.13 6.56 -3.14
C CYS A 28 7.84 7.14 -2.59
N LEU A 29 6.82 6.30 -2.40
CA LEU A 29 5.64 6.59 -1.58
C LEU A 29 5.63 5.71 -0.33
N SER A 30 5.30 6.28 0.82
CA SER A 30 5.24 5.58 2.09
C SER A 30 3.79 5.35 2.52
N ILE A 31 3.45 4.12 2.89
CA ILE A 31 2.15 3.73 3.42
C ILE A 31 2.31 3.21 4.84
N LEU A 32 1.46 3.71 5.74
CA LEU A 32 1.30 3.21 7.10
C LEU A 32 -0.19 3.07 7.43
N GLY A 33 -0.72 1.86 7.48
CA GLY A 33 -2.15 1.65 7.67
C GLY A 33 -2.58 0.23 8.02
N HIS A 34 -3.83 0.10 8.45
CA HIS A 34 -4.49 -1.17 8.70
C HIS A 34 -5.03 -1.76 7.38
N ASN A 35 -4.77 -3.04 7.15
CA ASN A 35 -5.17 -3.76 5.94
C ASN A 35 -6.02 -4.96 6.31
N SER A 36 -7.35 -4.77 6.31
CA SER A 36 -8.33 -5.85 6.51
C SER A 36 -8.45 -6.70 5.25
N ILE A 37 -7.60 -7.73 5.11
CA ILE A 37 -7.38 -8.41 3.83
C ILE A 37 -8.59 -9.15 3.26
N LEU A 38 -9.60 -9.42 4.10
CA LEU A 38 -10.88 -10.02 3.68
C LEU A 38 -11.86 -8.99 3.10
N SER A 39 -11.57 -7.68 3.24
CA SER A 39 -12.37 -6.62 2.63
C SER A 39 -12.04 -6.48 1.14
N ALA A 40 -13.08 -6.31 0.32
CA ALA A 40 -12.95 -6.23 -1.14
C ALA A 40 -12.14 -5.01 -1.61
N LEU A 41 -12.28 -3.87 -0.93
CA LEU A 41 -11.56 -2.63 -1.20
C LEU A 41 -11.04 -2.08 0.13
N ARG A 42 -9.77 -1.68 0.16
CA ARG A 42 -9.09 -1.27 1.40
C ARG A 42 -8.37 0.03 1.16
N GLU A 43 -8.73 1.05 1.92
CA GLU A 43 -8.06 2.34 1.86
C GLU A 43 -6.91 2.38 2.88
N MET A 44 -5.74 2.83 2.44
CA MET A 44 -4.59 3.06 3.31
C MET A 44 -3.96 4.42 3.00
N PRO A 45 -3.55 5.19 4.02
CA PRO A 45 -3.03 6.53 3.80
C PRO A 45 -1.62 6.48 3.21
N VAL A 46 -1.37 7.39 2.27
CA VAL A 46 -0.01 7.79 1.89
C VAL A 46 0.45 8.81 2.92
N VAL A 47 1.38 8.39 3.78
CA VAL A 47 1.88 9.20 4.90
C VAL A 47 3.09 10.05 4.54
N GLY A 48 3.64 9.88 3.34
CA GLY A 48 4.76 10.65 2.86
C GLY A 48 5.36 10.10 1.57
N GLY A 49 6.48 10.68 1.16
CA GLY A 49 7.25 10.23 0.01
C GLY A 49 8.61 10.92 -0.08
N THR A 50 9.45 10.39 -0.97
CA THR A 50 10.80 10.90 -1.24
C THR A 50 10.96 11.24 -2.73
N GLY A 51 12.03 11.95 -3.08
CA GLY A 51 12.28 12.37 -4.47
C GLY A 51 11.18 13.29 -4.98
N LEU A 52 10.60 12.95 -6.12
CA LEU A 52 9.49 13.69 -6.73
C LEU A 52 8.22 13.68 -5.88
N PHE A 53 8.06 12.70 -4.97
CA PHE A 53 6.94 12.63 -4.05
C PHE A 53 7.22 13.32 -2.70
N ARG A 54 8.17 14.26 -2.66
CA ARG A 54 8.41 15.02 -1.42
C ARG A 54 7.14 15.80 -1.03
N PHE A 55 6.83 15.75 0.27
CA PHE A 55 5.58 16.28 0.85
C PHE A 55 4.30 15.60 0.33
N ALA A 56 4.41 14.40 -0.24
CA ALA A 56 3.26 13.63 -0.69
C ALA A 56 2.26 13.36 0.44
N ARG A 57 0.98 13.54 0.12
CA ARG A 57 -0.16 13.09 0.93
C ARG A 57 -1.24 12.55 0.01
N GLY A 58 -2.05 11.64 0.54
CA GLY A 58 -3.14 11.04 -0.23
C GLY A 58 -3.52 9.68 0.33
N TYR A 59 -4.03 8.81 -0.54
CA TYR A 59 -4.51 7.49 -0.16
C TYR A 59 -4.27 6.49 -1.29
N ALA A 60 -4.20 5.22 -0.91
CA ALA A 60 -4.13 4.08 -1.80
C ALA A 60 -5.36 3.20 -1.57
N LEU A 61 -5.99 2.77 -2.66
CA LEU A 61 -7.04 1.76 -2.65
C LEU A 61 -6.43 0.43 -3.10
N ALA A 62 -6.50 -0.57 -2.23
CA ALA A 62 -6.00 -1.91 -2.49
C ALA A 62 -7.15 -2.89 -2.73
N LYS A 63 -7.09 -3.65 -3.82
CA LYS A 63 -8.04 -4.70 -4.18
C LYS A 63 -7.31 -6.00 -4.41
N THR A 64 -7.75 -7.07 -3.76
CA THR A 64 -7.13 -8.38 -3.93
C THR A 64 -7.67 -9.04 -5.20
N TYR A 65 -6.79 -9.35 -6.15
CA TYR A 65 -7.16 -10.03 -7.38
C TYR A 65 -7.07 -11.55 -7.24
N MET A 66 -6.04 -12.04 -6.57
CA MET A 66 -5.82 -13.47 -6.35
C MET A 66 -5.10 -13.72 -5.02
N VAL A 67 -5.46 -14.82 -4.35
CA VAL A 67 -4.71 -15.36 -3.21
C VAL A 67 -4.58 -16.87 -3.42
N ASN A 68 -3.35 -17.37 -3.31
CA ASN A 68 -3.06 -18.79 -3.24
C ASN A 68 -2.71 -19.13 -1.80
N ALA A 69 -3.64 -19.76 -1.08
CA ALA A 69 -3.43 -20.12 0.32
C ALA A 69 -2.36 -21.21 0.52
N THR A 70 -2.05 -21.99 -0.51
CA THR A 70 -1.04 -23.06 -0.44
C THR A 70 0.38 -22.50 -0.60
N SER A 71 0.60 -21.60 -1.55
CA SER A 71 1.91 -20.93 -1.72
C SER A 71 2.06 -19.68 -0.86
N HIS A 72 0.95 -19.20 -0.27
CA HIS A 72 0.84 -17.92 0.43
C HIS A 72 1.08 -16.69 -0.45
N ASP A 73 0.96 -16.83 -1.77
CA ASP A 73 1.07 -15.72 -2.71
C ASP A 73 -0.23 -14.94 -2.81
N ALA A 74 -0.12 -13.64 -3.05
CA ALA A 74 -1.26 -12.79 -3.36
C ALA A 74 -0.90 -11.77 -4.45
N ILE A 75 -1.87 -11.51 -5.33
CA ILE A 75 -1.81 -10.40 -6.27
C ILE A 75 -2.80 -9.34 -5.78
N VAL A 76 -2.29 -8.15 -5.50
CA VAL A 76 -3.06 -7.02 -5.00
C VAL A 76 -2.85 -5.84 -5.95
N GLU A 77 -3.96 -5.35 -6.50
CA GLU A 77 -4.02 -4.14 -7.30
C GLU A 77 -4.05 -2.92 -6.37
N TYR A 78 -3.31 -1.87 -6.74
CA TYR A 78 -3.23 -0.62 -6.00
C TYR A 78 -3.50 0.56 -6.92
N ASP A 79 -4.57 1.29 -6.63
CA ASP A 79 -4.82 2.62 -7.17
C ASP A 79 -4.37 3.66 -6.16
N VAL A 80 -3.39 4.49 -6.52
CA VAL A 80 -2.76 5.43 -5.58
C VAL A 80 -2.97 6.87 -6.04
N TYR A 81 -3.64 7.66 -5.20
CA TYR A 81 -3.98 9.06 -5.45
C TYR A 81 -3.10 9.94 -4.57
N VAL A 82 -2.24 10.75 -5.19
CA VAL A 82 -1.20 11.51 -4.50
C VAL A 82 -1.22 12.97 -4.90
N LEU A 83 -1.19 13.85 -3.90
CA LEU A 83 -0.85 15.25 -4.05
C LEU A 83 0.59 15.47 -3.62
N HIS A 84 1.43 15.99 -4.51
CA HIS A 84 2.82 16.38 -4.25
C HIS A 84 3.18 17.64 -5.05
N PHE A 85 4.37 18.19 -4.83
CA PHE A 85 4.88 19.38 -5.51
C PHE A 85 5.93 19.05 -6.57
#